data_AF-A0A8T0CDL5-F1
#
_entry.id   AF-A0A8T0CDL5-F1
#
_cell.length_a   1.000
_cell.length_b   1.000
_cell.length_c   1.000
_cell.angle_alpha   90.00
_cell.angle_beta   90.00
_cell.angle_gamma   90.00
#
_symmetry.space_group_name_H-M   'P 1'
#
loop_
_entity.id
_entity.type
_entity.pdbx_description
1 polymer ?
#
loop_
_entity_poly.entity_id
_entity_poly.type
_entity_poly.pdbx_seq_one_letter_code
_entity_poly.pdbx_strand_id
1 'polypeptide(L)'
;MMVEGFKLGCQCGQVTGRIAAHPHWQGNRLTCYCQDCRAYLHHLEQADSLNDFGGTDIYQVPPAHVSILTGREQLACLQLTKGGVYRWYTQCCHTPVGNCFSPFWPMVGIIHSFVREPLDILVGPTSGSVYCRGALGRLPDELKGTRSQKVMVLRLITKLLAWKLCGKNSPSVFFVNGEPLAAPQQLYSSPADKG
;
A
#
# COMPACT_ATOMS: atom_id res chain seq x y z
N MET A 1 -1.31 -20.83 17.15
CA MET A 1 -2.64 -20.59 16.56
C MET A 1 -2.54 -19.41 15.62
N MET A 2 -2.69 -19.62 14.31
CA MET A 2 -2.86 -18.51 13.37
C MET A 2 -4.27 -17.97 13.59
N VAL A 3 -4.37 -16.73 14.06
CA VAL A 3 -5.64 -16.01 14.09
C VAL A 3 -6.06 -15.82 12.62
N GLU A 4 -7.35 -16.02 12.33
CA GLU A 4 -7.90 -15.81 11.00
C GLU A 4 -7.49 -14.41 10.50
N GLY A 5 -6.81 -14.35 9.36
CA GLY A 5 -6.28 -13.11 8.78
C GLY A 5 -7.37 -12.28 8.11
N PHE A 6 -7.07 -11.03 7.78
CA PHE A 6 -8.01 -10.13 7.09
C PHE A 6 -8.10 -10.48 5.61
N LYS A 7 -9.31 -10.46 5.06
CA LYS A 7 -9.62 -10.78 3.66
C LYS A 7 -9.21 -9.66 2.72
N LEU A 8 -8.54 -10.04 1.64
CA LEU A 8 -8.22 -9.18 0.51
C LEU A 8 -9.02 -9.62 -0.72
N GLY A 9 -9.28 -8.68 -1.62
CA GLY A 9 -9.78 -9.03 -2.94
C GLY A 9 -9.96 -7.82 -3.85
N CYS A 10 -10.06 -8.05 -5.16
CA CYS A 10 -10.42 -7.01 -6.11
C CYS A 10 -11.94 -6.81 -6.20
N GLN A 11 -12.39 -5.74 -6.85
CA GLN A 11 -13.81 -5.41 -6.98
C GLN A 11 -14.61 -6.47 -7.73
N CYS A 12 -14.04 -7.09 -8.77
CA CYS A 12 -14.71 -8.13 -9.54
C CYS A 12 -14.56 -9.55 -8.94
N GLY A 13 -13.84 -9.70 -7.82
CA GLY A 13 -13.67 -10.97 -7.12
C GLY A 13 -12.72 -11.98 -7.75
N GLN A 14 -12.15 -11.72 -8.93
CA GLN A 14 -11.19 -12.65 -9.57
C GLN A 14 -9.92 -12.84 -8.74
N VAL A 15 -9.46 -11.77 -8.09
CA VAL A 15 -8.31 -11.78 -7.18
C VAL A 15 -8.82 -11.81 -5.75
N THR A 16 -8.39 -12.82 -4.99
CA THR A 16 -8.67 -12.93 -3.56
C THR A 16 -7.38 -13.18 -2.80
N GLY A 17 -7.34 -12.82 -1.52
CA GLY A 17 -6.14 -12.92 -0.72
C GLY A 17 -6.40 -12.78 0.77
N ARG A 18 -5.32 -12.72 1.54
CA ARG A 18 -5.35 -12.47 2.97
C ARG A 18 -4.12 -11.74 3.48
N ILE A 19 -4.29 -11.02 4.58
CA ILE A 19 -3.20 -10.55 5.44
C ILE A 19 -3.22 -11.39 6.72
N ALA A 20 -2.13 -12.09 7.04
CA ALA A 20 -2.04 -12.85 8.28
C ALA A 20 -2.20 -11.95 9.52
N ALA A 21 -3.12 -12.32 10.41
CA ALA A 21 -3.28 -11.66 11.70
C ALA A 21 -2.16 -12.10 12.66
N HIS A 22 -1.40 -11.13 13.17
CA HIS A 22 -0.34 -11.38 14.15
C HIS A 22 -0.48 -10.46 15.36
N PRO A 23 -0.69 -11.02 16.57
CA PRO A 23 -0.91 -10.20 17.78
C PRO A 23 0.29 -9.31 18.13
N HIS A 24 1.51 -9.76 17.83
CA HIS A 24 2.77 -9.03 18.11
C HIS A 24 3.30 -8.21 16.92
N TRP A 25 2.75 -8.42 15.71
CA TRP A 25 3.25 -7.82 14.47
C TRP A 25 2.15 -7.07 13.73
N GLN A 26 1.41 -6.25 14.46
CA GLN A 26 0.40 -5.36 13.88
C GLN A 26 1.05 -4.47 12.81
N GLY A 27 0.32 -4.17 11.74
CA GLY A 27 0.79 -3.26 10.70
C GLY A 27 0.84 -1.81 11.17
N ASN A 28 0.95 -0.90 10.20
CA ASN A 28 0.90 0.54 10.43
C ASN A 28 -0.12 1.16 9.47
N ARG A 29 -1.26 1.62 9.99
CA ARG A 29 -2.27 2.33 9.19
C ARG A 29 -1.97 3.82 9.16
N LEU A 30 -1.97 4.42 7.98
CA LEU A 30 -1.76 5.86 7.78
C LEU A 30 -2.59 6.37 6.60
N THR A 31 -2.75 7.69 6.51
CA THR A 31 -3.34 8.33 5.32
C THR A 31 -2.29 9.17 4.60
N CYS A 32 -2.12 8.96 3.30
CA CYS A 32 -1.12 9.65 2.47
C CYS A 32 -1.77 10.65 1.52
N TYR A 33 -1.27 11.88 1.50
CA TYR A 33 -1.76 12.98 0.65
C TYR A 33 -0.79 13.39 -0.47
N CYS A 34 0.18 12.54 -0.82
CA CYS A 34 1.11 12.88 -1.89
C CYS A 34 0.42 12.83 -3.26
N GLN A 35 0.87 13.69 -4.18
CA GLN A 35 0.36 13.76 -5.55
C GLN A 35 0.42 12.41 -6.26
N ASP A 36 1.46 11.63 -6.05
CA ASP A 36 1.62 10.32 -6.70
C ASP A 36 0.58 9.29 -6.25
N CYS A 37 0.16 9.29 -4.97
CA CYS A 37 -0.91 8.39 -4.53
C CYS A 37 -2.25 8.75 -5.17
N ARG A 38 -2.51 10.06 -5.31
CA ARG A 38 -3.69 10.56 -6.02
C ARG A 38 -3.63 10.25 -7.52
N ALA A 39 -2.52 10.53 -8.19
CA ALA A 39 -2.31 10.25 -9.61
C ALA A 39 -2.47 8.75 -9.93
N TYR A 40 -1.96 7.89 -9.04
CA TYR A 40 -2.13 6.45 -9.14
C TYR A 40 -3.61 6.02 -9.12
N LEU A 41 -4.40 6.53 -8.16
CA LEU A 41 -5.83 6.20 -8.09
C LEU A 41 -6.62 6.80 -9.25
N HIS A 42 -6.28 8.00 -9.73
CA HIS A 42 -6.90 8.56 -10.94
C HIS A 42 -6.59 7.75 -12.19
N HIS A 43 -5.35 7.30 -12.37
CA HIS A 43 -4.96 6.49 -13.52
C HIS A 43 -5.74 5.17 -13.60
N LEU A 44 -6.09 4.61 -12.45
CA LEU A 44 -6.89 3.39 -12.36
C LEU A 44 -8.40 3.63 -12.45
N GLU A 45 -8.85 4.89 -12.57
CA GLU A 45 -10.26 5.28 -12.49
C GLU A 45 -10.90 4.90 -11.13
N GLN A 46 -10.11 4.98 -10.06
CA GLN A 46 -10.45 4.56 -8.69
C GLN A 46 -10.37 5.74 -7.71
N ALA A 47 -10.64 6.96 -8.21
CA ALA A 47 -10.60 8.19 -7.42
C ALA A 47 -11.60 8.19 -6.26
N ASP A 48 -12.68 7.40 -6.35
CA ASP A 48 -13.66 7.20 -5.27
C ASP A 48 -13.06 6.53 -4.02
N SER A 49 -11.85 5.96 -4.14
CA SER A 49 -11.08 5.43 -3.00
C SER A 49 -10.27 6.52 -2.27
N LEU A 50 -10.29 7.78 -2.73
CA LEU A 50 -9.71 8.91 -2.00
C LEU A 50 -10.71 9.42 -0.96
N ASN A 51 -10.21 9.95 0.15
CA ASN A 51 -11.05 10.75 1.04
C ASN A 51 -11.29 12.15 0.46
N ASP A 52 -12.19 12.91 1.09
CA ASP A 52 -12.60 14.26 0.67
C ASP A 52 -11.46 15.26 0.50
N PHE A 53 -10.29 14.99 1.11
CA PHE A 53 -9.10 15.82 1.06
C PHE A 53 -8.03 15.26 0.10
N GLY A 54 -8.39 14.28 -0.74
CA GLY A 54 -7.50 13.64 -1.72
C GLY A 54 -6.45 12.72 -1.09
N GLY A 55 -6.74 12.15 0.07
CA GLY A 55 -5.87 11.24 0.80
C GLY A 55 -6.20 9.77 0.54
N THR A 56 -5.17 8.93 0.44
CA THR A 56 -5.30 7.48 0.33
C THR A 56 -5.07 6.82 1.69
N ASP A 57 -6.01 6.01 2.17
CA ASP A 57 -5.83 5.18 3.37
C ASP A 57 -5.03 3.91 3.03
N ILE A 58 -3.98 3.67 3.82
CA ILE A 58 -2.95 2.66 3.54
C ILE A 58 -2.66 1.88 4.81
N TYR A 59 -2.75 0.55 4.71
CA TYR A 59 -2.31 -0.36 5.76
C TYR A 59 -0.97 -1.02 5.41
N GLN A 60 0.07 -0.64 6.14
CA GLN A 60 1.44 -1.09 5.90
C GLN A 60 1.75 -2.36 6.71
N VAL A 61 2.14 -3.43 6.00
CA VAL A 61 2.45 -4.74 6.58
C VAL A 61 3.71 -5.34 5.94
N PRO A 62 4.34 -6.35 6.54
CA PRO A 62 5.41 -7.08 5.87
C PRO A 62 4.89 -7.84 4.64
N PRO A 63 5.64 -7.90 3.53
CA PRO A 63 5.28 -8.71 2.37
C PRO A 63 4.98 -10.18 2.72
N ALA A 64 5.74 -10.76 3.66
CA ALA A 64 5.55 -12.14 4.12
C ALA A 64 4.18 -12.41 4.77
N HIS A 65 3.43 -11.38 5.14
CA HIS A 65 2.10 -11.53 5.74
C HIS A 65 0.99 -11.48 4.68
N VAL A 66 1.31 -11.12 3.43
CA VAL A 66 0.33 -10.99 2.36
C VAL A 66 0.35 -12.26 1.51
N SER A 67 -0.81 -12.82 1.26
CA SER A 67 -0.99 -13.94 0.34
C SER A 67 -2.10 -13.65 -0.65
N ILE A 68 -1.93 -14.06 -1.90
CA ILE A 68 -2.96 -14.09 -2.92
C ILE A 68 -3.38 -15.55 -3.07
N LEU A 69 -4.68 -15.81 -2.94
CA LEU A 69 -5.29 -17.14 -2.97
C LEU A 69 -5.77 -17.49 -4.38
N THR A 70 -6.32 -16.52 -5.12
CA THR A 70 -6.78 -16.67 -6.51
C THR A 70 -6.39 -15.44 -7.33
N GLY A 71 -6.27 -15.59 -8.66
CA GLY A 71 -6.08 -14.46 -9.58
C GLY A 71 -4.71 -13.79 -9.50
N ARG A 72 -3.65 -14.52 -9.14
CA ARG A 72 -2.30 -13.96 -8.98
C ARG A 72 -1.76 -13.38 -10.29
N GLU A 73 -2.09 -14.01 -11.41
CA GLU A 73 -1.77 -13.59 -12.78
C GLU A 73 -2.42 -12.25 -13.17
N GLN A 74 -3.47 -11.84 -12.46
CA GLN A 74 -4.11 -10.54 -12.67
C GLN A 74 -3.33 -9.39 -12.02
N LEU A 75 -2.29 -9.66 -11.22
CA LEU A 75 -1.47 -8.59 -10.65
C LEU A 75 -0.63 -7.92 -11.75
N ALA A 76 -0.76 -6.60 -11.85
CA ALA A 76 0.08 -5.74 -12.66
C ALA A 76 0.74 -4.67 -11.80
N CYS A 77 1.78 -4.05 -12.35
CA CYS A 77 2.55 -3.01 -11.68
C CYS A 77 2.70 -1.80 -12.60
N LEU A 78 2.73 -0.61 -12.02
CA LEU A 78 3.13 0.62 -12.69
C LEU A 78 4.10 1.43 -11.83
N GLN A 79 4.82 2.35 -12.47
CA GLN A 79 5.65 3.36 -11.84
C GLN A 79 5.35 4.74 -12.43
N LEU A 80 5.13 5.72 -11.56
CA LEU A 80 4.88 7.12 -11.94
C LEU A 80 6.16 7.91 -12.18
N THR A 81 7.29 7.42 -11.66
CA THR A 81 8.62 8.03 -11.82
C THR A 81 9.66 6.94 -12.03
N LYS A 82 10.75 7.27 -12.72
CA LYS A 82 11.85 6.33 -13.00
C LYS A 82 12.47 5.83 -11.69
N GLY A 83 12.42 4.52 -11.45
CA GLY A 83 12.91 3.91 -10.21
C GLY A 83 12.07 4.24 -8.98
N GLY A 84 10.86 4.76 -9.17
CA GLY A 84 9.94 5.12 -8.10
C GLY A 84 9.25 3.92 -7.44
N VAL A 85 8.21 4.22 -6.67
CA VAL A 85 7.39 3.22 -5.98
C VAL A 85 6.73 2.26 -6.98
N TYR A 86 6.86 0.95 -6.74
CA TYR A 86 6.09 -0.09 -7.43
C TYR A 86 4.64 -0.04 -6.95
N ARG A 87 3.73 0.33 -7.85
CA ARG A 87 2.30 0.47 -7.55
C ARG A 87 1.55 -0.69 -8.19
N TRP A 88 1.08 -1.60 -7.34
CA TRP A 88 0.44 -2.84 -7.74
C TRP A 88 -1.06 -2.66 -7.87
N TYR A 89 -1.65 -3.19 -8.92
CA TYR A 89 -3.08 -3.17 -9.16
C TYR A 89 -3.52 -4.48 -9.81
N THR A 90 -4.82 -4.67 -9.98
CA THR A 90 -5.36 -5.82 -10.71
C THR A 90 -5.77 -5.42 -12.14
N GLN A 91 -5.38 -6.20 -13.14
CA GLN A 91 -5.71 -5.95 -14.55
C GLN A 91 -7.21 -6.14 -14.82
N CYS A 92 -7.83 -7.15 -14.20
CA CYS A 92 -9.23 -7.51 -14.41
C CYS A 92 -10.26 -6.41 -14.11
N CYS A 93 -9.97 -5.46 -13.22
CA CYS A 93 -10.91 -4.39 -12.86
C CYS A 93 -10.22 -3.12 -12.31
N HIS A 94 -8.93 -2.96 -12.58
CA HIS A 94 -8.12 -1.83 -12.11
C HIS A 94 -8.15 -1.58 -10.60
N THR A 95 -8.53 -2.56 -9.76
CA THR A 95 -8.53 -2.36 -8.31
C THR A 95 -7.09 -2.10 -7.82
N PRO A 96 -6.83 -1.01 -7.09
CA PRO A 96 -5.52 -0.73 -6.53
C PRO A 96 -5.20 -1.74 -5.42
N VAL A 97 -4.00 -2.30 -5.40
CA VAL A 97 -3.61 -3.37 -4.46
C VAL A 97 -2.68 -2.84 -3.39
N GLY A 98 -1.52 -2.32 -3.77
CA GLY A 98 -0.54 -1.88 -2.80
C GLY A 98 0.72 -1.26 -3.37
N ASN A 99 1.56 -0.75 -2.49
CA ASN A 99 2.77 0.00 -2.84
C ASN A 99 4.00 -0.63 -2.19
N CYS A 100 5.05 -0.85 -2.99
CA CYS A 100 6.34 -1.37 -2.54
C CYS A 100 7.47 -0.46 -3.03
N PHE A 101 8.46 -0.19 -2.17
CA PHE A 101 9.63 0.60 -2.59
C PHE A 101 10.66 -0.24 -3.35
N SER A 102 10.92 -1.46 -2.87
CA SER A 102 11.89 -2.38 -3.46
C SER A 102 11.61 -3.81 -2.98
N PRO A 103 12.14 -4.84 -3.67
CA PRO A 103 12.07 -6.25 -3.23
C PRO A 103 12.69 -6.50 -1.83
N PHE A 104 13.64 -5.66 -1.42
CA PHE A 104 14.36 -5.80 -0.15
C PHE A 104 13.73 -5.00 0.99
N TRP A 105 12.77 -4.14 0.67
CA TRP A 105 12.06 -3.31 1.63
C TRP A 105 11.03 -4.16 2.39
N PRO A 106 11.10 -4.24 3.74
CA PRO A 106 10.30 -5.17 4.53
C PRO A 106 8.87 -4.65 4.78
N MET A 107 8.27 -3.95 3.83
CA MET A 107 6.95 -3.36 3.96
C MET A 107 6.26 -3.17 2.61
N VAL A 108 4.99 -3.56 2.55
CA VAL A 108 4.04 -3.19 1.50
C VAL A 108 2.93 -2.35 2.13
N GLY A 109 2.55 -1.25 1.49
CA GLY A 109 1.38 -0.47 1.85
C GLY A 109 0.16 -0.92 1.05
N ILE A 110 -0.72 -1.70 1.66
CA ILE A 110 -1.98 -2.18 1.04
C ILE A 110 -2.98 -1.04 1.00
N ILE A 111 -3.60 -0.81 -0.15
CA ILE A 111 -4.64 0.21 -0.31
C ILE A 111 -5.93 -0.30 0.32
N HIS A 112 -6.59 0.55 1.11
CA HIS A 112 -7.80 0.17 1.87
C HIS A 112 -8.87 -0.51 1.00
N SER A 113 -9.05 -0.06 -0.25
CA SER A 113 -10.08 -0.59 -1.15
C SER A 113 -9.80 -2.02 -1.61
N PHE A 114 -8.60 -2.58 -1.38
CA PHE A 114 -8.30 -4.01 -1.58
C PHE A 114 -8.61 -4.87 -0.35
N VAL A 115 -8.77 -4.26 0.83
CA VAL A 115 -9.18 -4.93 2.06
C VAL A 115 -10.69 -5.04 2.07
N ARG A 116 -11.23 -6.25 2.24
CA ARG A 116 -12.67 -6.52 2.14
C ARG A 116 -13.40 -6.49 3.47
N GLU A 117 -12.73 -5.97 4.49
CA GLU A 117 -13.21 -5.89 5.85
C GLU A 117 -12.88 -4.50 6.44
N PRO A 118 -13.70 -3.99 7.38
CA PRO A 118 -13.51 -2.63 7.92
C PRO A 118 -12.19 -2.49 8.70
N LEU A 119 -11.21 -1.78 8.13
CA LEU A 119 -9.87 -1.62 8.73
C LEU A 119 -9.90 -0.94 10.10
N ASP A 120 -10.86 -0.06 10.35
CA ASP A 120 -11.06 0.59 11.65
C ASP A 120 -11.43 -0.41 12.75
N ILE A 121 -12.27 -1.40 12.43
CA ILE A 121 -12.62 -2.49 13.34
C ILE A 121 -11.42 -3.44 13.52
N LEU A 122 -10.71 -3.75 12.43
CA LEU A 122 -9.65 -4.76 12.43
C LEU A 122 -8.34 -4.29 13.07
N VAL A 123 -7.92 -3.05 12.81
CA VAL A 123 -6.59 -2.54 13.18
C VAL A 123 -6.63 -1.18 13.90
N GLY A 124 -7.82 -0.63 14.13
CA GLY A 124 -8.01 0.64 14.79
C GLY A 124 -7.85 1.86 13.87
N PRO A 125 -7.87 3.07 14.44
CA PRO A 125 -7.78 4.31 13.69
C PRO A 125 -6.42 4.46 13.00
N THR A 126 -6.38 5.33 11.99
CA THR A 126 -5.12 5.75 11.36
C THR A 126 -4.14 6.28 12.41
N SER A 127 -2.86 5.93 12.28
CA SER A 127 -1.81 6.45 13.17
C SER A 127 -1.54 7.94 12.94
N GLY A 128 -1.95 8.45 11.78
CA GLY A 128 -1.87 9.85 11.39
C GLY A 128 -1.73 10.02 9.88
N SER A 129 -1.58 11.27 9.48
CA SER A 129 -1.46 11.65 8.08
C SER A 129 -0.03 12.02 7.69
N VAL A 130 0.37 11.66 6.48
CA VAL A 130 1.67 11.97 5.89
C VAL A 130 1.50 12.76 4.59
N TYR A 131 2.50 13.56 4.25
CA TYR A 131 2.48 14.44 3.08
C TYR A 131 1.29 15.43 3.06
N CYS A 132 0.79 15.87 4.22
CA CYS A 132 -0.41 16.71 4.34
C CYS A 132 -0.39 18.02 3.55
N ARG A 133 0.80 18.51 3.16
CA ARG A 133 0.93 19.69 2.27
C ARG A 133 0.33 19.44 0.88
N GLY A 134 0.19 18.19 0.45
CA GLY A 134 -0.41 17.80 -0.83
C GLY A 134 -1.93 17.56 -0.77
N ALA A 135 -2.56 17.77 0.40
CA ALA A 135 -3.99 17.63 0.58
C ALA A 135 -4.77 18.65 -0.27
N LEU A 136 -5.95 18.24 -0.74
CA LEU A 136 -6.88 19.12 -1.44
C LEU A 136 -7.63 19.94 -0.39
N GLY A 137 -7.18 21.17 -0.19
CA GLY A 137 -7.75 22.07 0.81
C GLY A 137 -7.11 21.94 2.20
N ARG A 138 -7.70 22.64 3.18
CA ARG A 138 -7.19 22.67 4.55
C ARG A 138 -7.59 21.38 5.28
N LEU A 139 -6.60 20.55 5.58
CA LEU A 139 -6.81 19.32 6.35
C LEU A 139 -7.15 19.63 7.83
N PRO A 140 -8.29 19.13 8.36
CA PRO A 140 -8.63 19.21 9.78
C PRO A 140 -7.52 18.63 10.67
N ASP A 141 -7.34 19.20 11.87
CA ASP A 141 -6.30 18.76 12.79
C ASP A 141 -6.52 17.32 13.29
N GLU A 142 -7.78 16.90 13.43
CA GLU A 142 -8.18 15.54 13.79
C GLU A 142 -7.62 14.48 12.81
N LEU A 143 -7.60 14.80 11.51
CA LEU A 143 -7.08 13.89 10.48
C LEU A 143 -5.56 13.82 10.47
N LYS A 144 -4.85 14.82 11.04
CA LYS A 144 -3.38 14.77 11.12
C LYS A 144 -2.88 13.67 12.06
N GLY A 145 -3.74 13.19 12.95
CA GLY A 145 -3.44 12.19 13.95
C GLY A 145 -3.00 12.81 15.27
N THR A 146 -3.15 12.06 16.35
CA THR A 146 -2.88 12.52 17.73
C THR A 146 -1.40 12.48 18.10
N ARG A 147 -0.55 11.87 17.26
CA ARG A 147 0.88 11.69 17.54
C ARG A 147 1.72 12.66 16.73
N SER A 148 2.82 13.12 17.32
CA SER A 148 3.79 13.93 16.59
C SER A 148 4.43 13.13 15.44
N GLN A 149 4.84 13.83 14.39
CA GLN A 149 5.52 13.21 13.24
C GLN A 149 6.75 12.39 13.65
N LYS A 150 7.52 12.87 14.64
CA LYS A 150 8.70 12.17 15.16
C LYS A 150 8.33 10.79 15.75
N VAL A 151 7.23 10.72 16.51
CA VAL A 151 6.75 9.46 17.08
C VAL A 151 6.26 8.49 15.99
N MET A 152 5.58 9.00 14.96
CA MET A 152 5.17 8.17 13.82
C MET A 152 6.38 7.58 13.09
N VAL A 153 7.39 8.41 12.79
CA VAL A 153 8.63 7.99 12.12
C VAL A 153 9.38 6.95 12.96
N LEU A 154 9.54 7.19 14.27
CA LEU A 154 10.22 6.25 15.16
C LEU A 154 9.53 4.88 15.16
N ARG A 155 8.20 4.85 15.29
CA ARG A 155 7.42 3.60 15.26
C ARG A 155 7.58 2.85 13.93
N LEU A 156 7.58 3.57 12.81
CA LEU A 156 7.81 2.99 11.49
C LEU A 156 9.20 2.35 11.41
N ILE A 157 10.24 3.08 11.83
CA ILE A 157 11.63 2.58 11.83
C ILE A 157 11.76 1.33 12.70
N THR A 158 11.21 1.34 13.92
CA THR A 158 11.25 0.17 14.82
C THR A 158 10.58 -1.06 14.18
N LYS A 159 9.43 -0.88 13.52
CA LYS A 159 8.75 -1.96 12.79
C LYS A 159 9.60 -2.48 11.63
N LEU A 160 10.13 -1.59 10.79
CA LEU A 160 10.96 -1.96 9.64
C LEU A 160 12.20 -2.75 10.07
N LEU A 161 12.89 -2.31 11.12
CA LEU A 161 14.05 -3.00 11.67
C LEU A 161 13.66 -4.41 12.14
N ALA A 162 12.60 -4.52 12.95
CA ALA A 162 12.16 -5.80 13.47
C ALA A 162 11.71 -6.76 12.33
N TRP A 163 10.97 -6.27 11.34
CA TRP A 163 10.58 -7.04 10.16
C TRP A 163 11.78 -7.47 9.31
N LYS A 164 12.78 -6.59 9.16
CA LYS A 164 14.02 -6.91 8.43
C LYS A 164 14.83 -8.00 9.13
N LEU A 165 15.01 -7.88 10.45
CA LEU A 165 15.73 -8.86 11.27
C LEU A 165 15.05 -10.23 11.26
N CYS A 166 13.72 -10.26 11.16
CA CYS A 166 12.95 -11.50 11.05
C CYS A 166 12.77 -11.99 9.59
N GLY A 167 13.46 -11.38 8.60
CA GLY A 167 13.40 -11.79 7.20
C GLY A 167 12.03 -11.60 6.52
N LYS A 168 11.15 -10.74 7.07
CA LYS A 168 9.74 -10.62 6.65
C LYS A 168 9.51 -9.85 5.36
N ASN A 169 10.58 -9.50 4.62
CA ASN A 169 10.48 -9.07 3.23
C ASN A 169 10.23 -10.24 2.25
N SER A 170 10.34 -11.49 2.71
CA SER A 170 10.11 -12.71 1.92
C SER A 170 9.33 -13.78 2.74
N PRO A 171 8.49 -14.63 2.11
CA PRO A 171 8.11 -14.60 0.69
C PRO A 171 7.32 -13.33 0.34
N SER A 172 7.26 -12.99 -0.95
CA SER A 172 6.48 -11.86 -1.44
C SER A 172 5.64 -12.31 -2.64
N VAL A 173 4.38 -11.86 -2.67
CA VAL A 173 3.51 -12.02 -3.85
C VAL A 173 3.82 -11.00 -4.94
N PHE A 174 4.57 -9.96 -4.61
CA PHE A 174 4.91 -8.84 -5.49
C PHE A 174 6.28 -9.00 -6.13
N PHE A 175 7.21 -9.71 -5.48
CA PHE A 175 8.56 -9.91 -5.97
C PHE A 175 8.97 -11.38 -5.88
N VAL A 176 9.61 -11.89 -6.93
CA VAL A 176 10.14 -13.25 -7.01
C VAL A 176 11.62 -13.15 -7.40
N ASN A 177 12.50 -13.73 -6.59
CA ASN A 177 13.95 -13.70 -6.81
C ASN A 177 14.54 -12.29 -6.98
N GLY A 178 13.96 -11.28 -6.32
CA GLY A 178 14.42 -9.89 -6.41
C GLY A 178 13.78 -9.09 -7.55
N GLU A 179 13.06 -9.72 -8.46
CA GLU A 179 12.38 -9.06 -9.58
C GLU A 179 10.89 -8.88 -9.31
N PRO A 180 10.24 -7.82 -9.83
CA PRO A 180 8.80 -7.66 -9.72
C PRO A 180 8.08 -8.78 -10.48
N LEU A 181 7.00 -9.32 -9.89
CA LEU A 181 6.17 -10.37 -10.51
C LEU A 181 5.64 -9.97 -11.91
N ALA A 182 5.33 -8.69 -12.10
CA ALA A 182 4.90 -8.11 -13.37
C ALA A 182 5.79 -6.90 -13.67
N ALA A 183 6.24 -6.78 -14.93
CA ALA A 183 7.06 -5.66 -15.37
C ALA A 183 6.29 -4.33 -15.17
N PRO A 184 6.90 -3.30 -14.56
CA PRO A 184 6.19 -2.04 -14.33
C PRO A 184 5.89 -1.32 -15.64
N GLN A 185 4.62 -0.98 -15.87
CA GLN A 185 4.25 0.02 -16.86
C GLN A 185 4.82 1.39 -16.42
N GLN A 186 5.58 2.02 -17.31
CA GLN A 186 6.17 3.32 -17.05
C GLN A 186 5.20 4.41 -17.50
N LEU A 187 4.75 5.26 -16.56
CA LEU A 187 3.84 6.37 -16.85
C LEU A 187 4.54 7.73 -16.87
N TYR A 188 5.86 7.74 -16.86
CA TYR A 188 6.68 8.93 -17.03
C TYR A 188 7.19 9.01 -18.47
N SER A 189 7.33 10.24 -18.98
CA SER A 189 7.98 10.49 -20.26
C SER A 189 9.44 10.03 -20.21
N SER A 190 9.90 9.33 -21.25
CA SER A 190 11.34 9.08 -21.41
C SER A 190 12.08 10.42 -21.58
N PRO A 191 13.30 10.59 -21.06
CA PRO A 191 14.10 11.79 -21.32
C PRO A 191 14.36 12.07 -22.81
N ALA A 192 14.03 11.14 -23.71
CA ALA A 192 14.15 11.28 -25.16
C ALA A 192 13.08 12.17 -25.82
N ASP A 193 12.01 12.57 -25.12
CA ASP A 193 10.91 13.37 -25.69
C ASP A 193 11.02 14.87 -25.40
N LYS A 194 12.25 15.39 -25.29
CA LYS A 194 12.51 16.84 -25.36
C LYS A 194 13.43 17.10 -26.54
N GLY A 195 12.85 17.00 -27.74
CA GLY A 195 13.38 17.65 -28.94
C GLY A 195 13.21 19.16 -28.87
#